data_AF-A0A8X6LX08-F1
#
_entry.id   AF-A0A8X6LX08-F1
#
_cell.length_a   1.000
_cell.length_b   1.000
_cell.length_c   1.000
_cell.angle_alpha   90.00
_cell.angle_beta   90.00
_cell.angle_gamma   90.00
#
_symmetry.space_group_name_H-M   'P 1'
#
loop_
_entity.id
_entity.type
_entity.pdbx_description
1 polymer ?
#
loop_
_entity_poly.entity_id
_entity_poly.type
_entity_poly.pdbx_seq_one_letter_code
_entity_poly.pdbx_strand_id
1 'polypeptide(L)'
;MPNSEYTSRLFTLDVLKCASLCVPRGQQKKYTPFWNENLQKLKKDSDGARERTRNTRFREDCIALRKAQAILRKSIIEAKRS
;
A
#
# COMPACT_ATOMS: atom_id res chain seq x y z
N MET A 1 10.87 -24.66 43.40
CA MET A 1 9.61 -24.02 42.98
C MET A 1 9.88 -23.26 41.70
N PRO A 2 9.05 -23.37 40.65
CA PRO A 2 9.22 -22.54 39.45
C PRO A 2 9.14 -21.06 39.84
N ASN A 3 10.01 -20.23 39.24
CA ASN A 3 10.05 -18.78 39.48
C ASN A 3 8.68 -18.16 39.16
N SER A 4 8.23 -17.21 39.99
CA SER A 4 6.98 -16.44 39.81
C SER A 4 6.85 -15.80 38.41
N GLU A 5 7.97 -15.38 37.82
CA GLU A 5 7.98 -14.84 36.45
C GLU A 5 7.70 -15.93 35.41
N TYR A 6 8.19 -17.16 35.65
CA TYR A 6 7.99 -18.29 34.76
C TYR A 6 6.52 -18.74 34.76
N THR A 7 5.89 -18.80 35.94
CA THR A 7 4.47 -19.18 36.07
C THR A 7 3.55 -18.12 35.44
N SER A 8 3.84 -16.84 35.65
CA SER A 8 3.11 -15.72 35.05
C SER A 8 3.16 -15.75 33.52
N ARG A 9 4.31 -16.12 32.96
CA ARG A 9 4.51 -16.22 31.51
C ARG A 9 3.70 -17.37 30.90
N LEU A 10 3.70 -18.54 31.55
CA LEU A 10 2.90 -19.69 31.13
C LEU A 10 1.41 -19.37 31.12
N PHE A 11 0.90 -18.76 32.19
CA PHE A 11 -0.49 -18.32 32.28
C PHE A 11 -0.87 -17.39 31.13
N THR A 12 -0.01 -16.41 30.82
CA THR A 12 -0.25 -15.46 29.72
C THR A 12 -0.31 -16.17 28.36
N LEU A 13 0.58 -17.15 28.13
CA LEU A 13 0.58 -17.95 26.89
C LEU A 13 -0.69 -18.79 26.75
N ASP A 14 -1.18 -19.39 27.83
CA ASP A 14 -2.41 -20.17 27.83
C ASP A 14 -3.64 -19.30 27.57
N VAL A 15 -3.70 -18.11 28.17
CA VAL A 15 -4.76 -17.12 27.90
C VAL A 15 -4.76 -16.70 26.43
N LEU A 16 -3.60 -16.39 25.86
CA LEU A 16 -3.46 -16.03 24.44
C LEU A 16 -3.87 -17.18 23.51
N LYS A 17 -3.52 -18.42 23.86
CA LYS A 17 -3.91 -19.62 23.10
C LYS A 17 -5.42 -19.81 23.11
N CYS A 18 -6.05 -19.74 24.28
CA CYS A 18 -7.50 -19.80 24.41
C CYS A 18 -8.20 -18.68 23.65
N ALA A 19 -7.71 -17.45 23.75
CA ALA A 19 -8.24 -16.31 22.98
C ALA A 19 -8.12 -16.55 21.48
N SER A 20 -7.00 -17.12 21.00
CA SER A 20 -6.80 -17.39 19.57
C SER A 20 -7.76 -18.45 19.01
N LEU A 21 -8.19 -19.41 19.85
CA LEU A 21 -9.10 -20.50 19.48
C LEU A 21 -10.57 -20.09 19.61
N CYS A 22 -10.90 -19.32 20.65
CA CYS A 22 -12.28 -19.02 21.03
C CYS A 22 -12.79 -17.69 20.46
N VAL A 23 -11.91 -16.74 20.13
CA VAL A 23 -12.32 -15.46 19.51
C VAL A 23 -12.50 -15.68 18.01
N PRO A 24 -13.73 -15.68 17.47
CA PRO A 24 -13.93 -15.75 16.02
C PRO A 24 -13.31 -14.51 15.38
N ARG A 25 -12.22 -14.70 14.64
CA ARG A 25 -11.49 -13.59 13.99
C ARG A 25 -12.25 -12.95 12.81
N GLY A 26 -13.46 -13.42 12.53
CA GLY A 26 -14.21 -13.11 11.31
C GLY A 26 -13.41 -13.50 10.05
N GLN A 27 -14.00 -13.27 8.88
CA GLN A 27 -13.25 -13.36 7.65
C GLN A 27 -12.40 -12.09 7.51
N GLN A 28 -11.10 -12.21 7.74
CA GLN A 28 -10.16 -11.13 7.43
C GLN A 28 -10.16 -10.89 5.92
N LYS A 29 -10.70 -9.75 5.50
CA LYS A 29 -10.62 -9.30 4.11
C LYS A 29 -9.17 -8.91 3.82
N LYS A 30 -8.53 -9.61 2.88
CA LYS A 30 -7.20 -9.27 2.37
C LYS A 30 -7.30 -8.10 1.40
N TYR A 31 -7.51 -6.90 1.93
CA TYR A 31 -7.52 -5.70 1.10
C TYR A 31 -6.16 -5.52 0.43
N THR A 32 -6.16 -5.30 -0.88
CA THR A 32 -4.98 -4.87 -1.61
C THR A 32 -4.70 -3.41 -1.28
N PRO A 33 -3.44 -3.01 -1.07
CA PRO A 33 -3.10 -1.60 -0.92
C PRO A 33 -3.51 -0.84 -2.18
N PHE A 34 -4.24 0.26 -2.00
CA PHE A 34 -4.61 1.14 -3.10
C PHE A 34 -3.38 1.64 -3.88
N TRP A 35 -2.34 2.04 -3.15
CA TRP A 35 -1.08 2.49 -3.75
C TRP A 35 -0.15 1.29 -3.97
N ASN A 36 -0.15 0.76 -5.19
CA ASN A 36 0.69 -0.35 -5.61
C ASN A 36 1.93 0.12 -6.40
N GLU A 37 2.86 -0.81 -6.66
CA GLU A 37 4.09 -0.54 -7.38
C GLU A 37 3.85 0.04 -8.79
N ASN A 38 2.76 -0.35 -9.44
CA ASN A 38 2.38 0.15 -10.76
C ASN A 38 2.02 1.64 -10.71
N LEU A 39 1.19 2.07 -9.75
CA LEU A 39 0.87 3.47 -9.54
C LEU A 39 2.10 4.29 -9.14
N GLN A 40 2.99 3.70 -8.34
CA GLN A 40 4.25 4.34 -7.97
C GLN A 40 5.13 4.60 -9.20
N LYS A 41 5.24 3.63 -10.10
CA LYS A 41 5.99 3.78 -11.35
C LYS A 41 5.40 4.86 -12.24
N LEU A 42 4.08 4.82 -12.47
CA LEU A 42 3.38 5.84 -13.27
C LEU A 42 3.50 7.24 -12.67
N LYS A 43 3.50 7.36 -11.34
CA LYS A 43 3.73 8.63 -10.65
C LYS A 43 5.14 9.17 -10.91
N LYS A 44 6.16 8.32 -10.80
CA LYS A 44 7.55 8.68 -11.11
C LYS A 44 7.70 9.14 -12.57
N ASP A 45 7.09 8.42 -13.51
CA ASP A 45 7.13 8.76 -14.94
C ASP A 45 6.47 10.12 -15.20
N SER A 46 5.32 10.39 -14.58
CA SER A 46 4.64 11.68 -14.68
C SER A 46 5.44 12.83 -14.06
N ASP A 47 6.15 12.59 -12.95
CA ASP A 47 6.98 13.60 -12.31
C ASP A 47 8.23 13.89 -13.13
N GLY A 48 8.89 12.87 -13.67
CA GLY A 48 10.02 13.04 -14.59
C GLY A 48 9.63 13.79 -15.86
N ALA A 49 8.45 13.51 -16.42
CA ALA A 49 7.91 14.30 -17.54
C ALA A 49 7.64 15.76 -17.16
N ARG A 50 7.21 16.02 -15.92
CA ARG A 50 6.96 17.39 -15.43
C ARG A 50 8.27 18.16 -15.31
N GLU A 51 9.31 17.56 -14.76
CA GLU A 51 10.62 18.21 -14.67
C GLU A 51 11.21 18.50 -16.05
N ARG A 52 11.10 17.57 -17.00
CA ARG A 52 11.49 17.85 -18.40
C ARG A 52 10.75 19.05 -18.97
N THR A 53 9.42 19.10 -18.87
CA THR A 53 8.66 20.26 -19.39
C THR A 53 9.05 21.60 -18.77
N ARG A 54 9.48 21.61 -17.49
CA ARG A 54 9.95 22.83 -16.82
C ARG A 54 11.26 23.34 -17.43
N ASN A 55 12.14 22.42 -17.83
CA ASN A 55 13.47 22.74 -18.33
C ASN A 55 13.49 23.08 -19.82
N THR A 56 12.82 22.28 -20.66
CA THR A 56 12.99 22.36 -22.12
C THR A 56 11.92 23.17 -22.85
N ARG A 57 10.76 23.47 -22.23
CA ARG A 57 9.59 24.17 -22.83
C ARG A 57 9.13 23.65 -24.21
N PHE A 58 9.64 22.53 -24.70
CA PHE A 58 9.28 21.97 -25.99
C PHE A 58 7.84 21.46 -25.99
N ARG A 59 7.20 21.55 -27.15
CA ARG A 59 5.82 21.08 -27.35
C ARG A 59 5.71 19.56 -27.17
N GLU A 60 6.74 18.82 -27.56
CA GLU A 60 6.83 17.37 -27.42
C GLU A 60 6.82 16.93 -25.96
N ASP A 61 7.61 17.61 -25.12
CA ASP A 61 7.61 17.36 -23.67
C ASP A 61 6.24 17.64 -23.06
N CYS A 62 5.56 18.72 -23.49
CA CYS A 62 4.21 19.04 -23.04
C CYS A 62 3.21 17.93 -23.41
N ILE A 63 3.33 17.35 -24.60
CA ILE A 63 2.50 16.22 -25.05
C ILE A 63 2.81 14.98 -24.21
N ALA A 64 4.09 14.68 -23.98
CA ALA A 64 4.51 13.54 -23.16
C ALA A 64 4.00 13.65 -21.72
N LEU A 65 4.06 14.84 -21.11
CA LEU A 65 3.50 15.09 -19.78
C LEU A 65 1.99 14.85 -19.74
N ARG A 66 1.24 15.37 -20.72
CA ARG A 66 -0.22 15.15 -20.80
C ARG A 66 -0.57 13.67 -20.91
N LYS A 67 0.17 12.91 -21.73
CA LYS A 67 0.00 11.46 -21.85
C LYS A 67 0.26 10.74 -20.53
N ALA A 68 1.40 11.01 -19.89
CA ALA A 68 1.75 10.39 -18.61
C ALA A 68 0.72 10.68 -17.51
N GLN A 69 0.25 11.93 -17.42
CA GLN A 69 -0.79 12.32 -16.47
C GLN A 69 -2.14 11.64 -16.75
N ALA A 70 -2.53 11.50 -18.02
CA ALA A 70 -3.77 10.83 -18.39
C ALA A 70 -3.74 9.34 -18.01
N ILE A 71 -2.63 8.66 -18.26
CA ILE A 71 -2.44 7.24 -17.90
C ILE A 71 -2.50 7.07 -16.37
N LEU A 72 -1.79 7.91 -15.62
CA LEU A 72 -1.81 7.88 -14.15
C LEU A 72 -3.22 8.13 -13.58
N ARG A 73 -3.97 9.09 -14.15
CA ARG A 73 -5.35 9.37 -13.71
C ARG A 73 -6.27 8.18 -13.98
N LYS A 74 -6.16 7.58 -15.16
CA LYS A 74 -6.93 6.38 -15.52
C LYS A 74 -6.66 5.23 -14.56
N SER A 75 -5.39 4.91 -14.31
CA SER A 75 -5.02 3.80 -13.43
C SER A 75 -5.43 4.05 -11.97
N ILE A 76 -5.37 5.30 -11.49
CA ILE A 76 -5.90 5.68 -10.17
C ILE A 76 -7.41 5.42 -10.09
N ILE A 77 -8.17 5.77 -11.12
CA ILE A 77 -9.63 5.56 -11.14
C ILE A 77 -9.95 4.06 -11.14
N GLU A 78 -9.22 3.26 -11.92
CA GLU A 78 -9.37 1.81 -11.95
C GLU A 78 -9.04 1.19 -10.58
N ALA A 79 -7.92 1.57 -9.97
CA ALA A 79 -7.50 1.08 -8.66
C ALA A 79 -8.44 1.49 -7.51
N LYS A 80 -9.21 2.58 -7.64
CA LYS A 80 -10.25 2.96 -6.66
C LYS A 80 -11.51 2.12 -6.78
N ARG A 81 -11.75 1.51 -7.94
CA ARG A 81 -12.96 0.75 -8.28
C ARG A 81 -12.79 -0.76 -8.09
N SER A 82 -11.54 -1.22 -8.01
CA SER A 82 -11.16 -2.59 -7.61
C SER A 82 -11.25 -2.77 -6.11
#